data_AF-A0A023DGC1-F1
#
_entry.id   AF-A0A023DGC1-F1
#
_cell.length_a   1.000
_cell.length_b   1.000
_cell.length_c   1.000
_cell.angle_alpha   90.00
_cell.angle_beta   90.00
_cell.angle_gamma   90.00
#
_symmetry.space_group_name_H-M   'P 1'
#
loop_
_entity.id
_entity.type
_entity.pdbx_description
1 polymer ?
#
loop_
_entity_poly.entity_id
_entity_poly.type
_entity_poly.pdbx_seq_one_letter_code
_entity_poly.pdbx_strand_id
1 'polypeptide(L)'
;MKKWMIIGTAVSLILLFGCQNNQKEVQSTKVEEKTKAKEDNSKEKAESVFTKKDRQIAKEKAEKFIVLLTEFHGRSIYPNDRYKAVYEELTKKAREQKLIHPDTQFINLEYNTTFVERTKEDSKLILRRDRFQLGDNFREIYYTYLDVHELNLPISYISVKGVKHDSVIRFVKTTDGEIYILDAPMLEGMDLEAKDEDAYYDEHNRKEIEQEVKEELNIQ
;
A
#
# COMPACT_ATOMS: atom_id res chain seq x y z
N MET A 1 26.37 -69.99 -2.93
CA MET A 1 24.97 -70.16 -3.41
C MET A 1 24.43 -68.76 -3.69
N LYS A 2 24.34 -68.36 -4.97
CA LYS A 2 23.10 -68.17 -5.79
C LYS A 2 22.12 -67.16 -5.16
N LYS A 3 21.53 -66.16 -5.85
CA LYS A 3 21.50 -65.70 -7.25
C LYS A 3 20.79 -64.32 -7.26
N TRP A 4 20.92 -63.63 -8.39
CA TRP A 4 20.44 -62.28 -8.72
C TRP A 4 18.91 -62.20 -8.98
N MET A 5 18.33 -60.98 -8.99
CA MET A 5 17.82 -60.33 -10.22
C MET A 5 17.01 -59.02 -9.96
N ILE A 6 17.10 -58.13 -10.95
CA ILE A 6 16.49 -56.81 -11.12
C ILE A 6 15.33 -56.94 -12.16
N ILE A 7 14.48 -55.90 -12.23
CA ILE A 7 13.76 -55.34 -13.40
C ILE A 7 12.26 -55.70 -13.52
N GLY A 8 11.43 -54.68 -13.77
CA GLY A 8 10.17 -54.87 -14.49
C GLY A 8 9.18 -53.69 -14.48
N THR A 9 9.39 -52.71 -15.36
CA THR A 9 8.44 -51.67 -15.80
C THR A 9 7.20 -52.23 -16.52
N ALA A 10 6.05 -51.54 -16.46
CA ALA A 10 5.12 -51.47 -17.59
C ALA A 10 4.20 -50.23 -17.52
N VAL A 11 4.23 -49.46 -18.60
CA VAL A 11 3.33 -48.38 -19.00
C VAL A 11 2.13 -48.98 -19.70
N SER A 12 0.93 -48.39 -19.55
CA SER A 12 -0.13 -48.53 -20.54
C SER A 12 -1.02 -47.28 -20.61
N LEU A 13 -0.83 -46.52 -21.69
CA LEU A 13 -1.82 -45.64 -22.31
C LEU A 13 -2.99 -46.49 -22.83
N ILE A 14 -4.22 -46.04 -22.63
CA ILE A 14 -5.38 -46.51 -23.40
C ILE A 14 -6.02 -45.30 -24.09
N LEU A 15 -5.87 -45.26 -25.41
CA LEU A 15 -6.72 -44.51 -26.33
C LEU A 15 -7.76 -45.46 -26.91
N LEU A 16 -9.02 -45.04 -26.96
CA LEU A 16 -10.03 -45.59 -27.86
C LEU A 16 -10.81 -44.44 -28.53
N PHE A 17 -10.60 -44.33 -29.83
CA PHE A 17 -11.51 -43.75 -30.85
C PHE A 17 -12.91 -44.42 -30.72
N GLY A 18 -14.08 -43.89 -31.06
CA GLY A 18 -14.56 -42.76 -31.86
C GLY A 18 -15.87 -43.21 -32.56
N CYS A 19 -16.90 -42.35 -32.71
CA CYS A 19 -17.79 -42.27 -33.90
C CYS A 19 -19.05 -41.37 -33.71
N GLN A 20 -19.10 -40.33 -34.56
CA GLN A 20 -20.21 -39.85 -35.42
C GLN A 20 -21.55 -39.26 -34.90
N ASN A 21 -21.72 -37.98 -35.29
CA ASN A 21 -22.91 -37.28 -35.82
C ASN A 21 -24.24 -37.26 -35.06
N ASN A 22 -24.63 -36.08 -34.57
CA ASN A 22 -25.77 -35.30 -35.10
C ASN A 22 -26.03 -34.01 -34.31
N GLN A 23 -26.34 -32.94 -35.05
CA GLN A 23 -27.20 -31.76 -34.74
C GLN A 23 -26.55 -30.37 -34.94
N LYS A 24 -27.28 -29.58 -35.72
CA LYS A 24 -27.07 -28.18 -36.10
C LYS A 24 -27.53 -27.21 -35.00
N GLU A 25 -27.16 -25.95 -35.22
CA GLU A 25 -27.62 -24.69 -34.58
C GLU A 25 -26.89 -24.38 -33.26
N VAL A 26 -26.36 -23.18 -33.01
CA VAL A 26 -26.88 -21.83 -33.30
C VAL A 26 -25.72 -20.86 -33.53
N GLN A 27 -25.85 -19.97 -34.53
CA GLN A 27 -25.01 -18.78 -34.69
C GLN A 27 -25.18 -17.85 -33.48
N SER A 28 -24.10 -17.58 -32.76
CA SER A 28 -24.01 -16.43 -31.86
C SER A 28 -22.85 -15.56 -32.31
N THR A 29 -23.19 -14.36 -32.73
CA THR A 29 -22.31 -13.25 -33.10
C THR A 29 -21.35 -12.96 -31.95
N LYS A 30 -20.07 -13.31 -32.14
CA LYS A 30 -18.99 -12.89 -31.26
C LYS A 30 -18.75 -11.40 -31.49
N VAL A 31 -19.17 -10.59 -30.52
CA VAL A 31 -18.69 -9.23 -30.33
C VAL A 31 -17.17 -9.33 -30.13
N GLU A 32 -16.40 -8.72 -31.04
CA GLU A 32 -14.97 -8.50 -30.83
C GLU A 32 -14.79 -7.51 -29.68
N GLU A 33 -14.72 -8.02 -28.45
CA GLU A 33 -13.98 -7.33 -27.40
C GLU A 33 -12.52 -7.33 -27.83
N LYS A 34 -12.03 -6.17 -28.27
CA LYS A 34 -10.60 -5.88 -28.33
C LYS A 34 -10.05 -5.96 -26.91
N THR A 35 -9.68 -7.15 -26.48
CA THR A 35 -8.83 -7.35 -25.32
C THR A 35 -7.49 -6.72 -25.69
N LYS A 36 -7.19 -5.51 -25.20
CA LYS A 36 -5.82 -4.99 -25.19
C LYS A 36 -4.98 -6.07 -24.52
N ALA A 37 -4.03 -6.62 -25.27
CA ALA A 37 -3.11 -7.62 -24.78
C ALA A 37 -2.48 -7.09 -23.49
N LYS A 38 -2.48 -7.90 -22.42
CA LYS A 38 -1.56 -7.71 -21.30
C LYS A 38 -0.16 -7.68 -21.92
N GLU A 39 0.43 -6.49 -22.01
CA GLU A 39 1.81 -6.36 -22.41
C GLU A 39 2.66 -7.22 -21.50
N ASP A 40 3.50 -8.01 -22.16
CA ASP A 40 4.42 -8.95 -21.57
C ASP A 40 5.34 -8.18 -20.62
N ASN A 41 5.33 -8.59 -19.35
CA ASN A 41 5.89 -7.89 -18.22
C ASN A 41 7.40 -8.12 -18.16
N SER A 42 8.14 -7.88 -19.25
CA SER A 42 9.60 -7.76 -19.21
C SER A 42 9.94 -6.43 -18.55
N LYS A 43 9.68 -6.33 -17.24
CA LYS A 43 10.08 -5.20 -16.42
C LYS A 43 11.60 -5.12 -16.45
N GLU A 44 12.11 -4.19 -17.25
CA GLU A 44 13.37 -3.54 -16.94
C GLU A 44 13.28 -3.13 -15.47
N LYS A 45 14.08 -3.76 -14.60
CA LYS A 45 14.06 -3.45 -13.18
C LYS A 45 14.63 -2.05 -13.05
N ALA A 46 13.76 -1.06 -12.86
CA ALA A 46 14.16 0.28 -12.50
C ALA A 46 15.16 0.22 -11.34
N GLU A 47 16.23 1.02 -11.44
CA GLU A 47 17.25 1.09 -10.40
C GLU A 47 16.63 1.66 -9.13
N SER A 48 17.01 1.11 -7.97
CA SER A 48 16.51 1.58 -6.68
C SER A 48 17.03 3.00 -6.39
N VAL A 49 16.13 3.91 -6.01
CA VAL A 49 16.49 5.30 -5.64
C VAL A 49 16.69 5.47 -4.13
N PHE A 50 16.25 4.48 -3.34
CA PHE A 50 16.37 4.46 -1.88
C PHE A 50 17.59 3.67 -1.42
N THR A 51 18.60 4.42 -0.96
CA THR A 51 19.83 3.85 -0.40
C THR A 51 19.60 3.18 0.96
N LYS A 52 20.61 2.45 1.46
CA LYS A 52 20.58 1.91 2.83
C LYS A 52 20.42 3.00 3.89
N LYS A 53 21.04 4.18 3.68
CA LYS A 53 20.92 5.33 4.59
C LYS A 53 19.50 5.87 4.59
N ASP A 54 18.88 5.94 3.41
CA ASP A 54 17.49 6.40 3.26
C ASP A 54 16.52 5.51 4.04
N ARG A 55 16.69 4.19 3.95
CA ARG A 55 15.88 3.21 4.70
C ARG A 55 16.06 3.33 6.22
N GLN A 56 17.27 3.63 6.70
CA GLN A 56 17.52 3.90 8.11
C GLN A 56 16.76 5.16 8.57
N ILE A 57 16.82 6.24 7.79
CA ILE A 57 16.08 7.49 8.07
C ILE A 57 14.57 7.22 8.06
N ALA A 58 14.06 6.48 7.08
CA ALA A 58 12.65 6.11 7.01
C ALA A 58 12.19 5.32 8.25
N LYS A 59 12.99 4.36 8.72
CA LYS A 59 12.71 3.59 9.96
C LYS A 59 12.66 4.52 11.18
N GLU A 60 13.63 5.42 11.32
CA GLU A 60 13.66 6.40 12.42
C GLU A 60 12.45 7.35 12.37
N LYS A 61 12.02 7.77 11.18
CA LYS A 61 10.81 8.59 11.01
C LYS A 61 9.55 7.80 11.35
N ALA A 62 9.46 6.52 10.97
CA ALA A 62 8.35 5.64 11.37
C ALA A 62 8.25 5.51 12.89
N GLU A 63 9.38 5.33 13.57
CA GLU A 63 9.44 5.21 15.03
C GLU A 63 9.02 6.52 15.71
N LYS A 64 9.52 7.66 15.24
CA LYS A 64 9.12 8.99 15.73
C LYS A 64 7.64 9.28 15.48
N PHE A 65 7.11 8.86 14.33
CA PHE A 65 5.69 8.98 14.01
C PHE A 65 4.81 8.20 14.99
N ILE A 66 5.18 6.96 15.31
CA ILE A 66 4.47 6.17 16.33
C ILE A 66 4.59 6.85 17.71
N VAL A 67 5.77 7.34 18.09
CA VAL A 67 5.95 8.06 19.36
C VAL A 67 5.03 9.28 19.42
N LEU A 68 4.97 10.08 18.35
CA LEU A 68 4.08 11.23 18.26
C LEU A 68 2.61 10.81 18.43
N LEU A 69 2.14 9.76 17.75
CA LEU A 69 0.78 9.24 17.94
C LEU A 69 0.52 8.89 19.41
N THR A 70 1.50 8.32 20.10
CA THR A 70 1.33 7.89 21.49
C THR A 70 1.22 9.04 22.48
N GLU A 71 1.74 10.23 22.15
CA GLU A 71 1.53 11.46 22.94
C GLU A 71 0.06 11.84 23.03
N PHE A 72 -0.75 11.41 22.06
CA PHE A 72 -2.18 11.72 21.98
C PHE A 72 -3.07 10.60 22.56
N HIS A 73 -2.49 9.54 23.12
CA HIS A 73 -3.28 8.51 23.78
C HIS A 73 -4.10 9.09 24.95
N GLY A 74 -5.37 8.70 25.03
CA GLY A 74 -6.31 9.11 26.08
C GLY A 74 -6.93 10.48 25.86
N ARG A 75 -6.50 11.24 24.83
CA ARG A 75 -7.11 12.51 24.46
C ARG A 75 -8.56 12.29 24.04
N SER A 76 -9.45 13.09 24.62
CA SER A 76 -10.84 13.17 24.20
C SER A 76 -10.93 13.91 22.87
N ILE A 77 -11.72 13.37 21.95
CA ILE A 77 -12.04 13.94 20.64
C ILE A 77 -13.53 14.31 20.54
N TYR A 78 -14.23 14.32 21.68
CA TYR A 78 -15.64 14.73 21.80
C TYR A 78 -15.76 16.01 22.66
N PRO A 79 -16.62 16.98 22.30
CA PRO A 79 -17.45 17.04 21.10
C PRO A 79 -16.64 17.34 19.82
N ASN A 80 -17.29 17.40 18.66
CA ASN A 80 -16.65 17.46 17.33
C ASN A 80 -15.63 18.60 17.14
N ASP A 81 -15.76 19.70 17.89
CA ASP A 81 -14.80 20.80 17.92
C ASP A 81 -13.43 20.37 18.49
N ARG A 82 -13.42 19.47 19.48
CA ARG A 82 -12.18 18.91 20.04
C ARG A 82 -11.48 17.95 19.09
N TYR A 83 -12.23 17.22 18.26
CA TYR A 83 -11.65 16.41 17.20
C TYR A 83 -10.80 17.28 16.26
N LYS A 84 -11.34 18.43 15.82
CA LYS A 84 -10.61 19.32 14.90
C LYS A 84 -9.28 19.81 15.48
N ALA A 85 -9.32 20.28 16.72
CA ALA A 85 -8.12 20.74 17.41
C ALA A 85 -7.06 19.64 17.56
N VAL A 86 -7.47 18.40 17.85
CA VAL A 86 -6.54 17.28 18.04
C VAL A 86 -5.82 16.90 16.74
N TYR A 87 -6.53 16.80 15.60
CA TYR A 87 -5.85 16.45 14.35
C TYR A 87 -5.00 17.62 13.83
N GLU A 88 -5.44 18.87 13.99
CA GLU A 88 -4.63 20.03 13.63
C GLU A 88 -3.32 20.09 14.45
N GLU A 89 -3.40 19.78 15.74
CA GLU A 89 -2.22 19.67 16.61
C GLU A 89 -1.28 18.54 16.19
N LEU A 90 -1.82 17.35 15.87
CA LEU A 90 -1.08 16.21 15.34
C LEU A 90 -0.37 16.56 14.03
N THR A 91 -1.10 17.09 13.04
CA THR A 91 -0.57 17.53 11.74
C THR A 91 0.54 18.55 11.92
N LYS A 92 0.31 19.57 12.76
CA LYS A 92 1.30 20.61 13.03
C LYS A 92 2.57 20.02 13.63
N LYS A 93 2.47 19.23 14.70
CA LYS A 93 3.63 18.58 15.34
C LYS A 93 4.40 17.66 14.38
N ALA A 94 3.68 16.91 13.54
CA ALA A 94 4.29 16.02 12.57
C ALA A 94 5.08 16.79 11.48
N ARG A 95 4.52 17.91 10.98
CA ARG A 95 5.18 18.79 10.02
C ARG A 95 6.38 19.53 10.62
N GLU A 96 6.25 20.05 11.84
CA GLU A 96 7.37 20.70 12.56
C GLU A 96 8.55 19.76 12.77
N GLN A 97 8.27 18.46 12.98
CA GLN A 97 9.29 17.42 13.08
C GLN A 97 9.76 16.86 11.73
N LYS A 98 9.26 17.41 10.60
CA LYS A 98 9.51 16.93 9.24
C LYS A 98 9.25 15.43 9.06
N LEU A 99 8.22 14.88 9.72
CA LEU A 99 7.90 13.46 9.63
C LEU A 99 7.06 13.12 8.39
N ILE A 100 6.04 13.94 8.14
CA ILE A 100 5.03 13.71 7.10
C ILE A 100 5.21 14.71 5.96
N HIS A 101 4.77 14.34 4.76
CA HIS A 101 4.83 15.21 3.58
C HIS A 101 3.87 16.41 3.76
N PRO A 102 4.19 17.63 3.28
CA PRO A 102 3.34 18.81 3.45
C PRO A 102 1.88 18.63 3.03
N ASP A 103 1.61 17.86 1.97
CA ASP A 103 0.26 17.62 1.43
C ASP A 103 -0.47 16.44 2.06
N THR A 104 0.08 15.87 3.13
CA THR A 104 -0.57 14.80 3.90
C THR A 104 -1.31 15.38 5.09
N GLN A 105 -2.35 14.68 5.52
CA GLN A 105 -3.16 15.07 6.68
C GLN A 105 -3.64 13.85 7.46
N PHE A 106 -3.84 14.03 8.76
CA PHE A 106 -4.46 12.99 9.56
C PHE A 106 -5.95 12.84 9.19
N ILE A 107 -6.40 11.60 9.03
CA ILE A 107 -7.77 11.28 8.62
C ILE A 107 -8.80 11.71 9.66
N ASN A 108 -10.06 11.85 9.23
CA ASN A 108 -11.16 12.08 10.16
C ASN A 108 -11.43 10.84 11.03
N LEU A 109 -11.17 11.00 12.34
CA LEU A 109 -11.33 9.96 13.36
C LEU A 109 -12.74 9.88 13.94
N GLU A 110 -13.63 10.82 13.62
CA GLU A 110 -15.01 10.89 14.12
C GLU A 110 -15.78 9.59 13.88
N TYR A 111 -15.51 8.87 12.79
CA TYR A 111 -16.13 7.58 12.46
C TYR A 111 -15.17 6.39 12.55
N ASN A 112 -13.89 6.65 12.80
CA ASN A 112 -12.87 5.62 12.91
C ASN A 112 -13.00 4.85 14.23
N THR A 113 -13.44 3.60 14.18
CA THR A 113 -13.52 2.72 15.37
C THR A 113 -12.25 1.92 15.62
N THR A 114 -11.24 2.06 14.76
CA THR A 114 -9.97 1.35 14.87
C THR A 114 -9.15 1.91 16.03
N PHE A 115 -9.07 3.24 16.14
CA PHE A 115 -8.23 3.94 17.12
C PHE A 115 -9.02 4.70 18.17
N VAL A 116 -10.36 4.71 18.10
CA VAL A 116 -11.22 5.47 19.00
C VAL A 116 -12.06 4.53 19.86
N GLU A 117 -11.94 4.67 21.18
CA GLU A 117 -12.88 4.10 22.13
C GLU A 117 -14.05 5.06 22.30
N ARG A 118 -15.28 4.58 22.06
CA ARG A 118 -16.49 5.36 22.20
C ARG A 118 -17.29 4.90 23.40
N THR A 119 -17.68 5.86 24.22
CA THR A 119 -18.63 5.69 25.31
C THR A 119 -19.86 6.57 25.04
N LYS A 120 -20.88 6.49 25.90
CA LYS A 120 -22.07 7.36 25.79
C LYS A 120 -21.74 8.85 26.01
N GLU A 121 -20.66 9.13 26.72
CA GLU A 121 -20.34 10.47 27.24
C GLU A 121 -19.08 11.07 26.61
N ASP A 122 -18.23 10.25 25.98
CA ASP A 122 -16.93 10.66 25.44
C ASP A 122 -16.43 9.71 24.35
N SER A 123 -15.52 10.19 23.51
CA SER A 123 -14.75 9.43 22.55
C SER A 123 -13.26 9.72 22.73
N LYS A 124 -12.43 8.69 22.95
CA LYS A 124 -11.01 8.83 23.29
C LYS A 124 -10.10 8.08 22.34
N LEU A 125 -8.91 8.64 22.10
CA LEU A 125 -7.87 8.00 21.29
C LEU A 125 -7.13 6.89 22.05
N ILE A 126 -7.04 5.71 21.44
CA ILE A 126 -6.32 4.55 21.97
C ILE A 126 -5.08 4.29 21.12
N LEU A 127 -3.99 4.99 21.44
CA LEU A 127 -2.75 5.05 20.65
C LEU A 127 -1.52 4.58 21.45
N ARG A 128 -1.67 3.55 22.26
CA ARG A 128 -0.56 3.05 23.09
C ARG A 128 0.53 2.39 22.23
N ARG A 129 1.79 2.51 22.65
CA ARG A 129 2.95 2.00 21.90
C ARG A 129 2.93 0.48 21.69
N ASP A 130 2.41 -0.27 22.66
CA ASP A 130 2.24 -1.73 22.63
C ASP A 130 1.29 -2.21 21.53
N ARG A 131 0.48 -1.30 20.97
CA ARG A 131 -0.47 -1.59 19.91
C ARG A 131 0.11 -1.41 18.51
N PHE A 132 1.38 -1.03 18.37
CA PHE A 132 2.03 -0.84 17.07
C PHE A 132 3.29 -1.69 16.98
N GLN A 133 3.50 -2.33 15.84
CA GLN A 133 4.71 -3.09 15.55
C GLN A 133 5.17 -2.81 14.12
N LEU A 134 6.32 -2.17 13.99
CA LEU A 134 6.99 -2.00 12.70
C LEU A 134 7.64 -3.33 12.29
N GLY A 135 7.50 -3.69 11.02
CA GLY A 135 8.33 -4.71 10.39
C GLY A 135 9.73 -4.18 10.09
N ASP A 136 10.59 -5.06 9.59
CA ASP A 136 12.01 -4.74 9.37
C ASP A 136 12.41 -4.72 7.89
N ASN A 137 11.56 -5.24 7.00
CA ASN A 137 11.86 -5.39 5.59
C ASN A 137 11.12 -4.35 4.78
N PHE A 138 11.88 -3.38 4.26
CA PHE A 138 11.36 -2.42 3.30
C PHE A 138 11.11 -3.07 1.94
N ARG A 139 10.04 -2.64 1.27
CA ARG A 139 9.79 -2.92 -0.15
C ARG A 139 9.78 -1.60 -0.90
N GLU A 140 10.54 -1.51 -1.98
CA GLU A 140 10.45 -0.39 -2.90
C GLU A 140 9.53 -0.75 -4.07
N ILE A 141 8.67 0.17 -4.45
CA ILE A 141 7.72 0.05 -5.54
C ILE A 141 8.07 1.14 -6.55
N TYR A 142 8.23 0.73 -7.81
CA TYR A 142 8.36 1.62 -8.94
C TYR A 142 7.03 1.65 -9.70
N TYR A 143 6.43 2.84 -9.78
CA TYR A 143 5.20 3.12 -10.50
C TYR A 143 5.57 3.56 -11.92
N THR A 144 5.34 2.66 -12.88
CA THR A 144 5.97 2.74 -14.22
C THR A 144 5.34 3.82 -15.11
N TYR A 145 4.06 4.15 -14.92
CA TYR A 145 3.36 5.14 -15.73
C TYR A 145 3.51 6.56 -15.16
N LEU A 146 3.88 6.66 -13.88
CA LEU A 146 4.28 7.90 -13.24
C LEU A 146 5.80 8.13 -13.25
N ASP A 147 6.61 7.10 -13.48
CA ASP A 147 8.07 7.14 -13.33
C ASP A 147 8.49 7.69 -11.95
N VAL A 148 7.93 7.12 -10.88
CA VAL A 148 8.24 7.50 -9.49
C VAL A 148 8.42 6.28 -8.58
N HIS A 149 9.12 6.48 -7.47
CA HIS A 149 9.39 5.44 -6.49
C HIS A 149 8.73 5.72 -5.13
N GLU A 150 8.17 4.67 -4.54
CA GLU A 150 7.68 4.65 -3.16
C GLU A 150 8.39 3.58 -2.34
N LEU A 151 8.73 3.91 -1.10
CA LEU A 151 9.33 2.98 -0.15
C LEU A 151 8.29 2.60 0.91
N ASN A 152 8.02 1.31 1.06
CA ASN A 152 7.01 0.77 1.98
C ASN A 152 7.66 0.01 3.14
N LEU A 153 7.30 0.41 4.36
CA LEU A 153 7.64 -0.26 5.61
C LEU A 153 6.39 -0.95 6.17
N PRO A 154 6.38 -2.28 6.32
CA PRO A 154 5.26 -2.96 6.96
C PRO A 154 5.03 -2.45 8.39
N ILE A 155 3.77 -2.28 8.75
CA ILE A 155 3.34 -2.01 10.12
C ILE A 155 2.13 -2.89 10.45
N SER A 156 2.08 -3.40 11.67
CA SER A 156 0.86 -3.98 12.21
C SER A 156 0.40 -3.22 13.43
N TYR A 157 -0.91 -3.16 13.64
CA TYR A 157 -1.49 -2.49 14.79
C TYR A 157 -2.74 -3.19 15.32
N ILE A 158 -3.03 -2.98 16.61
CA ILE A 158 -4.18 -3.59 17.29
C ILE A 158 -5.25 -2.51 17.51
N SER A 159 -6.43 -2.73 16.92
CA SER A 159 -7.58 -1.83 17.09
C SER A 159 -8.13 -1.84 18.52
N VAL A 160 -8.97 -0.87 18.88
CA VAL A 160 -9.58 -0.80 20.23
C VAL A 160 -10.27 -2.10 20.63
N LYS A 161 -10.82 -2.84 19.65
CA LYS A 161 -11.49 -4.14 19.82
C LYS A 161 -10.54 -5.34 19.92
N GLY A 162 -9.23 -5.11 19.92
CA GLY A 162 -8.23 -6.19 20.01
C GLY A 162 -7.95 -6.91 18.68
N VAL A 163 -8.44 -6.39 17.55
CA VAL A 163 -8.20 -6.98 16.23
C VAL A 163 -6.87 -6.48 15.69
N LYS A 164 -6.01 -7.40 15.22
CA LYS A 164 -4.76 -7.06 14.52
C LYS A 164 -5.06 -6.67 13.08
N HIS A 165 -4.42 -5.61 12.62
CA HIS A 165 -4.44 -5.12 11.25
C HIS A 165 -3.01 -5.07 10.75
N ASP A 166 -2.80 -5.50 9.50
CA ASP A 166 -1.53 -5.35 8.80
C ASP A 166 -1.69 -4.26 7.73
N SER A 167 -0.70 -3.39 7.62
CA SER A 167 -0.70 -2.21 6.74
C SER A 167 0.75 -1.83 6.40
N VAL A 168 0.94 -0.67 5.78
CA VAL A 168 2.26 -0.13 5.43
C VAL A 168 2.33 1.34 5.83
N ILE A 169 3.55 1.79 6.13
CA ILE A 169 3.90 3.21 6.09
C ILE A 169 4.59 3.43 4.75
N ARG A 170 4.02 4.34 3.95
CA ARG A 170 4.49 4.70 2.62
C ARG A 170 5.38 5.93 2.72
N PHE A 171 6.52 5.90 2.05
CA PHE A 171 7.49 6.97 2.05
C PHE A 171 7.82 7.40 0.62
N VAL A 172 8.00 8.71 0.47
CA VAL A 172 8.57 9.32 -0.74
C VAL A 172 9.90 9.99 -0.41
N LYS A 173 10.74 10.09 -1.44
CA LYS A 173 12.00 10.85 -1.40
C LYS A 173 11.87 12.04 -2.34
N THR A 174 11.92 13.23 -1.79
CA THR A 174 11.81 14.48 -2.55
C THR A 174 13.08 14.75 -3.34
N THR A 175 12.99 15.66 -4.32
CA THR A 175 14.10 16.07 -5.20
C THR A 175 15.30 16.64 -4.44
N ASP A 176 15.09 17.23 -3.26
CA ASP A 176 16.14 17.72 -2.35
C ASP A 176 16.75 16.61 -1.48
N GLY A 177 16.27 15.37 -1.61
CA GLY A 177 16.75 14.19 -0.90
C GLY A 177 16.13 13.95 0.48
N GLU A 178 15.15 14.76 0.89
CA GLU A 178 14.39 14.50 2.12
C GLU A 178 13.46 13.30 1.96
N ILE A 179 13.17 12.62 3.07
CA ILE A 179 12.27 11.46 3.11
C ILE A 179 11.09 11.79 3.99
N TYR A 180 9.89 11.65 3.46
CA TYR A 180 8.66 11.94 4.18
C TYR A 180 7.73 10.74 4.18
N ILE A 181 6.97 10.58 5.26
CA ILE A 181 5.82 9.69 5.26
C ILE A 181 4.74 10.32 4.37
N LEU A 182 4.33 9.60 3.34
CA LEU A 182 3.23 9.96 2.45
C LEU A 182 1.90 9.41 2.98
N ASP A 183 1.89 8.17 3.46
CA ASP A 183 0.69 7.52 4.00
C ASP A 183 1.05 6.60 5.15
N ALA A 184 0.18 6.50 6.15
CA ALA A 184 0.34 5.61 7.29
C ALA A 184 -1.02 5.36 7.96
N PRO A 185 -1.13 4.40 8.89
CA PRO A 185 -2.32 4.32 9.73
C PRO A 185 -2.62 5.68 10.40
N MET A 186 -3.83 6.19 10.16
CA MET A 186 -4.33 7.52 10.56
C MET A 186 -3.85 8.72 9.75
N LEU A 187 -2.99 8.53 8.75
CA LEU A 187 -2.45 9.60 7.90
C LEU A 187 -2.77 9.27 6.44
N GLU A 188 -3.42 10.18 5.76
CA GLU A 188 -3.78 10.04 4.35
C GLU A 188 -2.97 11.03 3.53
N GLY A 189 -2.40 10.52 2.44
CA GLY A 189 -1.71 11.27 1.41
C GLY A 189 -2.18 10.87 0.03
N MET A 190 -1.43 11.31 -0.98
CA MET A 190 -1.67 10.90 -2.35
C MET A 190 -1.47 9.39 -2.51
N ASP A 191 -2.43 8.70 -3.13
CA ASP A 191 -2.29 7.28 -3.46
C ASP A 191 -1.59 7.11 -4.82
N LEU A 192 -0.28 6.89 -4.78
CA LEU A 192 0.54 6.70 -5.99
C LEU A 192 0.13 5.49 -6.82
N GLU A 193 -0.43 4.44 -6.20
CA GLU A 193 -0.93 3.27 -6.93
C GLU A 193 -2.16 3.64 -7.77
N ALA A 194 -3.09 4.40 -7.18
CA ALA A 194 -4.26 4.89 -7.90
C ALA A 194 -3.89 5.86 -9.02
N LYS A 195 -2.95 6.79 -8.76
CA LYS A 195 -2.46 7.72 -9.79
C LYS A 195 -1.73 7.00 -10.93
N ASP A 196 -0.99 5.93 -10.65
CA ASP A 196 -0.33 5.10 -11.69
C ASP A 196 -1.35 4.32 -12.51
N GLU A 197 -2.43 3.84 -11.87
CA GLU A 197 -3.57 3.21 -12.54
C GLU A 197 -4.31 4.21 -13.46
N ASP A 198 -4.56 5.43 -12.99
CA ASP A 198 -5.14 6.50 -13.81
C ASP A 198 -4.26 6.82 -15.01
N ALA A 199 -2.95 6.96 -14.81
CA ALA A 199 -1.96 7.20 -15.87
C ALA A 199 -1.83 6.02 -16.87
N TYR A 200 -2.09 4.79 -16.41
CA TYR A 200 -2.17 3.62 -17.28
C TYR A 200 -3.40 3.67 -18.19
N TYR A 201 -4.58 3.94 -17.63
CA TYR A 201 -5.85 3.91 -18.38
C TYR A 201 -6.08 5.17 -19.23
N ASP A 202 -5.64 6.34 -18.78
CA ASP A 202 -5.72 7.60 -19.51
C ASP A 202 -4.39 7.93 -20.21
N GLU A 203 -4.09 7.16 -21.26
CA GLU A 203 -2.87 7.35 -22.08
C GLU A 203 -2.74 8.78 -22.65
N HIS A 204 -3.84 9.50 -22.85
CA HIS A 204 -3.83 10.85 -23.43
C HIS A 204 -3.38 11.89 -22.40
N ASN A 205 -3.79 11.74 -21.14
CA ASN A 205 -3.44 12.64 -20.05
C ASN A 205 -2.27 12.14 -19.18
N ARG A 206 -1.69 10.97 -19.48
CA ARG A 206 -0.58 10.37 -18.71
C ARG A 206 0.51 11.36 -18.30
N LYS A 207 1.01 12.17 -19.25
CA LYS A 207 2.09 13.13 -18.96
C LYS A 207 1.66 14.24 -18.01
N GLU A 208 0.40 14.65 -18.06
CA GLU A 208 -0.15 15.65 -17.14
C GLU A 208 -0.28 15.05 -15.74
N ILE A 209 -0.78 13.81 -15.64
CA ILE A 209 -0.88 13.09 -14.36
C ILE A 209 0.52 12.87 -13.74
N GLU A 210 1.50 12.43 -14.53
CA GLU A 210 2.89 12.29 -14.11
C GLU A 210 3.45 13.62 -13.56
N GLN A 211 3.26 14.72 -14.31
CA GLN A 211 3.75 16.04 -13.91
C GLN A 211 3.07 16.55 -12.65
N GLU A 212 1.75 16.40 -12.53
CA GLU A 212 0.98 16.75 -11.33
C GLU A 212 1.55 16.02 -10.10
N VAL A 213 1.76 14.71 -10.19
CA VAL A 213 2.33 13.91 -9.08
C VAL A 213 3.73 14.40 -8.71
N LYS A 214 4.61 14.60 -9.69
CA LYS A 214 6.00 15.03 -9.45
C LYS A 214 6.08 16.45 -8.88
N GLU A 215 5.21 17.36 -9.33
CA GLU A 215 5.13 18.74 -8.85
C GLU A 215 4.55 18.82 -7.44
N GLU A 216 3.41 18.16 -7.18
CA GLU A 216 2.75 18.19 -5.87
C GLU A 216 3.61 17.54 -4.79
N LEU A 217 4.23 16.39 -5.09
CA LEU A 217 5.08 15.70 -4.13
C LEU A 217 6.53 16.15 -4.15
N ASN A 218 6.92 17.02 -5.10
CA ASN A 218 8.30 17.42 -5.34
C ASN A 218 9.25 16.21 -5.39
N ILE A 219 8.91 15.20 -6.20
CA ILE A 219 9.66 13.94 -6.38
C ILE A 219 10.20 13.79 -7.80
N GLN A 220 11.19 12.90 -7.98
CA GLN A 220 11.74 12.55 -9.28
C GLN A 220 11.07 11.32 -9.85
#